data_AF-A0A6C0B692-F1
#
_entry.id   AF-A0A6C0B692-F1
#
_cell.length_a   1.000
_cell.length_b   1.000
_cell.length_c   1.000
_cell.angle_alpha   90.00
_cell.angle_beta   90.00
_cell.angle_gamma   90.00
#
_symmetry.space_group_name_H-M   'P 1'
#
loop_
_entity.id
_entity.type
_entity.pdbx_description
1 polymer ?
#
loop_
_entity_poly.entity_id
_entity_poly.type
_entity_poly.pdbx_seq_one_letter_code
_entity_poly.pdbx_strand_id
1 'polypeptide(L)'
;MATPKIWKTKNTENENAKILEYINKISLETMLLDLNKQKYNHLERYVYDTAMFHFKRLGIEESKYVEFWCKTDYATHKLHVDCDEFEKKNNNYIYPLQSCVAYFAPNDCPTIVTNIDMDSYQYKEFEKQTELFLSFPEVNKQITFDGRFFHGSTILCKNDEFINSRPIIAINLWTTRPNNVEYYKGDDEDVSSFVSIDEDTNINTLMVPDITPQLFENILYKCDKTAMYGFKKIIKSNKCSYQLIKSKEKPVEKPVEKPVEKPVEKPVEKPVEKPVEKPVEKPVEKLVEKPVEKLIYKSVIKSMSKPQKTAIEDIKEIMTQPLKYNRFTQRFQYPKIYTPDMCQYIINESEKYAAVNGGWTTRRHKNYPTTDLPVDKITAIFGLILETLNTIIGRIHKSYGLNEDVLFDINDLFVVKYKHDEQNHLEMHHDESFISFNILLSQPTDFEGGGTYFEDGITTHLEQGDVLIHSSRTKHAGQRITKGTRYILVGFLDIKVRDNPVSKSEFDYCAINYE
;
A
#
# COMPACT_ATOMS: atom_id res chain seq x y z
N MET A 1 0.63 -19.32 15.17
CA MET A 1 0.70 -17.86 14.99
C MET A 1 0.67 -17.62 13.49
N ALA A 2 -0.27 -16.83 12.98
CA ALA A 2 -0.44 -16.56 11.56
C ALA A 2 0.70 -15.73 10.94
N THR A 3 1.33 -14.88 11.77
CA THR A 3 2.37 -13.95 11.34
C THR A 3 3.71 -14.67 11.06
N PRO A 4 4.30 -14.53 9.86
CA PRO A 4 5.63 -15.04 9.56
C PRO A 4 6.69 -14.41 10.46
N LYS A 5 7.69 -15.22 10.84
CA LYS A 5 8.90 -14.71 11.51
C LYS A 5 10.05 -14.59 10.53
N ILE A 6 10.86 -13.55 10.71
CA ILE A 6 11.98 -13.22 9.84
C ILE A 6 13.28 -13.45 10.59
N TRP A 7 14.23 -14.09 9.91
CA TRP A 7 15.50 -14.49 10.48
C TRP A 7 16.66 -14.07 9.59
N LYS A 8 17.81 -13.86 10.21
CA LYS A 8 19.06 -13.57 9.53
C LYS A 8 20.11 -14.60 9.88
N THR A 9 20.71 -15.20 8.87
CA THR A 9 21.88 -16.07 9.03
C THR A 9 23.18 -15.25 8.96
N LYS A 10 24.23 -15.72 9.62
CA LYS A 10 25.56 -15.09 9.59
C LYS A 10 26.55 -15.77 8.65
N ASN A 11 26.05 -16.51 7.66
CA ASN A 11 26.87 -17.23 6.71
C ASN A 11 27.78 -16.27 5.94
N THR A 12 29.00 -16.72 5.69
CA THR A 12 29.98 -16.03 4.84
C THR A 12 29.64 -16.18 3.36
N GLU A 13 30.20 -15.30 2.53
CA GLU A 13 30.05 -15.37 1.07
C GLU A 13 30.54 -16.71 0.51
N ASN A 14 31.63 -17.26 1.04
CA ASN A 14 32.18 -18.54 0.63
C ASN A 14 31.25 -19.72 0.96
N GLU A 15 30.64 -19.73 2.14
CA GLU A 15 29.64 -20.75 2.50
C GLU A 15 28.43 -20.69 1.58
N ASN A 16 27.93 -19.48 1.32
CA ASN A 16 26.81 -19.27 0.40
C ASN A 16 27.14 -19.70 -1.03
N ALA A 17 28.35 -19.42 -1.52
CA ALA A 17 28.79 -19.85 -2.85
C ALA A 17 28.77 -21.38 -2.98
N LYS A 18 29.29 -22.10 -1.98
CA LYS A 18 29.26 -23.57 -1.98
C LYS A 18 27.84 -24.13 -1.93
N ILE A 19 26.95 -23.54 -1.12
CA ILE A 19 25.54 -23.95 -1.08
C ILE A 19 24.87 -23.73 -2.46
N LEU A 20 25.15 -22.60 -3.12
CA LEU A 20 24.62 -22.30 -4.45
C LEU A 20 25.06 -23.32 -5.50
N GLU A 21 26.29 -23.84 -5.43
CA GLU A 21 26.74 -24.93 -6.31
C GLU A 21 25.86 -26.18 -6.19
N TYR A 22 25.41 -26.50 -4.98
CA TYR A 22 24.49 -27.61 -4.75
C TYR A 22 23.07 -27.28 -5.22
N ILE A 23 22.55 -26.09 -4.91
CA ILE A 23 21.22 -25.64 -5.36
C ILE A 23 21.08 -25.76 -6.88
N ASN A 24 22.12 -25.41 -7.63
CA ASN A 24 22.12 -25.44 -9.09
C ASN A 24 22.22 -26.86 -9.69
N LYS A 25 22.59 -27.88 -8.91
CA LYS A 25 22.78 -29.28 -9.36
C LYS A 25 21.60 -30.18 -9.04
N ILE A 26 20.82 -29.85 -8.00
CA ILE A 26 19.77 -30.72 -7.46
C ILE A 26 18.49 -30.59 -8.29
N SER A 27 17.78 -31.72 -8.46
CA SER A 27 16.49 -31.78 -9.17
C SER A 27 15.39 -30.97 -8.46
N LEU A 28 14.30 -30.69 -9.17
CA LEU A 28 13.13 -29.96 -8.62
C LEU A 28 12.28 -30.75 -7.60
N GLU A 29 12.61 -32.00 -7.31
CA GLU A 29 11.89 -32.84 -6.37
C GLU A 29 12.27 -32.56 -4.91
N THR A 30 11.38 -32.91 -3.98
CA THR A 30 11.62 -32.80 -2.55
C THR A 30 12.26 -34.05 -1.96
N MET A 31 13.07 -33.86 -0.91
CA MET A 31 13.94 -34.89 -0.33
C MET A 31 14.00 -34.77 1.19
N LEU A 32 14.22 -35.89 1.88
CA LEU A 32 14.47 -35.92 3.32
C LEU A 32 15.96 -35.77 3.64
N LEU A 33 16.27 -35.01 4.67
CA LEU A 33 17.60 -34.99 5.29
C LEU A 33 17.73 -36.16 6.28
N ASP A 34 18.79 -36.95 6.15
CA ASP A 34 19.14 -37.95 7.17
C ASP A 34 19.82 -37.27 8.35
N LEU A 35 19.08 -37.08 9.44
CA LEU A 35 19.57 -36.42 10.66
C LEU A 35 20.63 -37.24 11.42
N ASN A 36 20.78 -38.53 11.11
CA ASN A 36 21.76 -39.42 11.75
C ASN A 36 23.05 -39.56 10.94
N LYS A 37 23.13 -38.92 9.77
CA LYS A 37 24.32 -38.94 8.93
C LYS A 37 25.50 -38.32 9.68
N GLN A 38 26.65 -38.98 9.62
CA GLN A 38 27.85 -38.56 10.35
C GLN A 38 28.55 -37.37 9.69
N LYS A 39 28.48 -37.28 8.36
CA LYS A 39 29.14 -36.26 7.55
C LYS A 39 28.14 -35.58 6.67
N TYR A 40 28.12 -34.25 6.71
CA TYR A 40 27.27 -33.45 5.86
C TYR A 40 28.12 -32.68 4.86
N ASN A 41 27.64 -32.54 3.63
CA ASN A 41 28.11 -31.47 2.75
C ASN A 41 27.53 -30.12 3.16
N HIS A 42 27.94 -29.06 2.46
CA HIS A 42 27.54 -27.69 2.78
C HIS A 42 26.03 -27.46 2.75
N LEU A 43 25.32 -28.10 1.81
CA LEU A 43 23.85 -28.00 1.72
C LEU A 43 23.18 -28.74 2.89
N GLU A 44 23.53 -30.01 3.09
CA GLU A 44 22.97 -30.81 4.17
C GLU A 44 23.23 -30.17 5.54
N ARG A 45 24.44 -29.63 5.74
CA ARG A 45 24.80 -28.95 6.98
C ARG A 45 23.99 -27.68 7.20
N TYR A 46 23.76 -26.90 6.14
CA TYR A 46 22.90 -25.72 6.22
C TYR A 46 21.47 -26.09 6.65
N VAL A 47 20.89 -27.10 6.01
CA VAL A 47 19.54 -27.60 6.31
C VAL A 47 19.48 -28.15 7.74
N TYR A 48 20.48 -28.94 8.14
CA TYR A 48 20.60 -29.52 9.47
C TYR A 48 20.64 -28.43 10.55
N ASP A 49 21.56 -27.47 10.44
CA ASP A 49 21.71 -26.40 11.42
C ASP A 49 20.45 -25.54 11.56
N THR A 50 19.83 -25.21 10.42
CA THR A 50 18.57 -24.45 10.37
C THR A 50 17.45 -25.22 11.06
N ALA A 51 17.31 -26.51 10.77
CA ALA A 51 16.30 -27.36 11.40
C ALA A 51 16.53 -27.50 12.91
N MET A 52 17.76 -27.76 13.34
CA MET A 52 18.10 -27.92 14.76
C MET A 52 17.83 -26.63 15.56
N PHE A 53 18.19 -25.47 14.99
CA PHE A 53 17.86 -24.18 15.61
C PHE A 53 16.35 -24.03 15.82
N HIS A 54 15.54 -24.31 14.79
CA HIS A 54 14.09 -24.15 14.89
C HIS A 54 13.41 -25.21 15.75
N PHE A 55 13.87 -26.47 15.75
CA PHE A 55 13.38 -27.49 16.67
C PHE A 55 13.59 -27.08 18.12
N LYS A 56 14.81 -26.64 18.45
CA LYS A 56 15.13 -26.13 19.79
C LYS A 56 14.26 -24.93 20.16
N ARG A 57 14.12 -23.95 19.26
CA ARG A 57 13.27 -22.76 19.45
C ARG A 57 11.82 -23.12 19.74
N LEU A 58 11.30 -24.14 19.06
CA LEU A 58 9.91 -24.60 19.19
C LEU A 58 9.70 -25.57 20.36
N GLY A 59 10.75 -25.91 21.11
CA GLY A 59 10.67 -26.83 22.26
C GLY A 59 10.41 -28.29 21.85
N ILE A 60 10.97 -28.72 20.73
CA ILE A 60 10.71 -30.05 20.16
C ILE A 60 11.89 -30.97 20.46
N GLU A 61 11.64 -32.05 21.20
CA GLU A 61 12.70 -32.92 21.77
C GLU A 61 12.77 -34.34 21.14
N GLU A 62 11.73 -34.81 20.47
CA GLU A 62 11.65 -36.19 19.91
C GLU A 62 12.07 -36.28 18.43
N SER A 63 12.20 -37.50 17.88
CA SER A 63 12.48 -37.73 16.46
C SER A 63 11.57 -36.92 15.53
N LYS A 64 12.18 -36.19 14.59
CA LYS A 64 11.53 -35.37 13.58
C LYS A 64 12.11 -35.65 12.20
N TYR A 65 11.35 -35.33 11.18
CA TYR A 65 11.78 -35.44 9.79
C TYR A 65 11.97 -34.03 9.24
N VAL A 66 13.01 -33.85 8.45
CA VAL A 66 13.33 -32.59 7.79
C VAL A 66 13.26 -32.85 6.30
N GLU A 67 12.25 -32.27 5.67
CA GLU A 67 12.07 -32.29 4.22
C GLU A 67 12.59 -30.97 3.67
N PHE A 68 13.28 -31.01 2.53
CA PHE A 68 13.73 -29.79 1.87
C PHE A 68 13.76 -29.97 0.35
N TRP A 69 13.82 -28.84 -0.35
CA TRP A 69 14.02 -28.80 -1.79
C TRP A 69 14.67 -27.48 -2.21
N CYS A 70 15.39 -27.55 -3.33
CA CYS A 70 16.12 -26.42 -3.90
C CYS A 70 15.38 -25.89 -5.12
N LYS A 71 15.25 -24.57 -5.25
CA LYS A 71 14.65 -23.93 -6.44
C LYS A 71 15.52 -22.76 -6.87
N THR A 72 15.80 -22.64 -8.16
CA THR A 72 16.51 -21.49 -8.77
C THR A 72 15.57 -20.56 -9.51
N ASP A 73 14.46 -21.10 -10.03
CA ASP A 73 13.51 -20.37 -10.87
C ASP A 73 12.20 -20.09 -10.14
N TYR A 74 11.41 -19.18 -10.70
CA TYR A 74 10.05 -18.92 -10.22
C TYR A 74 9.12 -20.06 -10.63
N ALA A 75 8.62 -20.79 -9.64
CA ALA A 75 7.44 -21.62 -9.84
C ALA A 75 6.20 -20.71 -9.99
N THR A 76 5.31 -21.11 -10.89
CA THR A 76 4.07 -20.44 -11.33
C THR A 76 3.33 -19.63 -10.25
N HIS A 77 2.61 -18.59 -10.66
CA HIS A 77 1.82 -17.63 -9.84
C HIS A 77 0.77 -18.21 -8.87
N LYS A 78 0.71 -19.53 -8.70
CA LYS A 78 -0.30 -20.20 -7.88
C LYS A 78 0.19 -20.33 -6.44
N LEU A 79 -0.53 -19.72 -5.52
CA LEU A 79 -0.32 -19.96 -4.09
C LEU A 79 -0.77 -21.38 -3.74
N HIS A 80 -0.08 -21.99 -2.78
CA HIS A 80 -0.32 -23.34 -2.30
C HIS A 80 -0.09 -23.41 -0.79
N VAL A 81 -0.51 -24.52 -0.19
CA VAL A 81 -0.15 -24.92 1.17
C VAL A 81 0.97 -25.95 1.09
N ASP A 82 1.81 -26.01 2.12
CA ASP A 82 2.78 -27.08 2.27
C ASP A 82 2.10 -28.27 2.91
N CYS A 83 2.11 -29.41 2.23
CA CYS A 83 1.52 -30.64 2.74
C CYS A 83 2.22 -31.86 2.18
N ASP A 84 1.96 -33.02 2.78
CA ASP A 84 2.39 -34.30 2.22
C ASP A 84 1.76 -34.49 0.83
N GLU A 85 2.60 -34.42 -0.21
CA GLU A 85 2.15 -34.47 -1.61
C GLU A 85 1.60 -35.84 -2.02
N PHE A 86 1.89 -36.91 -1.28
CA PHE A 86 1.30 -38.23 -1.51
C PHE A 86 -0.12 -38.30 -0.94
N GLU A 87 -0.30 -37.87 0.31
CA GLU A 87 -1.62 -37.82 0.98
C GLU A 87 -2.58 -36.86 0.27
N LYS A 88 -2.06 -35.73 -0.22
CA LYS A 88 -2.82 -34.73 -0.98
C LYS A 88 -3.52 -35.31 -2.21
N LYS A 89 -2.94 -36.33 -2.86
CA LYS A 89 -3.56 -37.03 -4.01
C LYS A 89 -4.88 -37.72 -3.61
N ASN A 90 -5.04 -38.04 -2.33
CA ASN A 90 -6.25 -38.63 -1.76
C ASN A 90 -7.15 -37.58 -1.09
N ASN A 91 -6.95 -36.28 -1.37
CA ASN A 91 -7.61 -35.15 -0.70
C ASN A 91 -7.40 -35.10 0.83
N ASN A 92 -6.32 -35.72 1.32
CA ASN A 92 -5.93 -35.64 2.73
C ASN A 92 -4.77 -34.66 2.88
N TYR A 93 -4.94 -33.61 3.66
CA TYR A 93 -3.93 -32.58 3.84
C TYR A 93 -3.27 -32.73 5.21
N ILE A 94 -2.06 -33.30 5.21
CA ILE A 94 -1.19 -33.37 6.40
C ILE A 94 -0.12 -32.30 6.24
N TYR A 95 0.02 -31.44 7.24
CA TYR A 95 0.84 -30.24 7.17
C TYR A 95 2.12 -30.35 8.02
N PRO A 96 3.22 -29.70 7.62
CA PRO A 96 4.39 -29.61 8.46
C PRO A 96 4.11 -28.75 9.69
N LEU A 97 4.90 -28.94 10.73
CA LEU A 97 4.83 -28.13 11.94
C LEU A 97 5.25 -26.68 11.69
N GLN A 98 6.23 -26.49 10.81
CA GLN A 98 6.74 -25.19 10.42
C GLN A 98 7.41 -25.32 9.05
N SER A 99 7.09 -24.39 8.17
CA SER A 99 7.79 -24.21 6.89
C SER A 99 8.79 -23.07 7.01
N CYS A 100 9.90 -23.17 6.28
CA CYS A 100 10.96 -22.17 6.21
C CYS A 100 11.39 -21.96 4.76
N VAL A 101 11.63 -20.72 4.37
CA VAL A 101 12.24 -20.37 3.07
C VAL A 101 13.50 -19.55 3.32
N ALA A 102 14.63 -20.06 2.85
CA ALA A 102 15.95 -19.44 2.92
C ALA A 102 16.37 -18.85 1.56
N TYR A 103 16.90 -17.63 1.56
CA TYR A 103 17.26 -16.88 0.37
C TYR A 103 18.78 -16.76 0.19
N PHE A 104 19.25 -17.04 -1.03
CA PHE A 104 20.68 -16.98 -1.38
C PHE A 104 21.03 -15.92 -2.44
N ALA A 105 20.03 -15.18 -2.92
CA ALA A 105 20.23 -14.02 -3.79
C ALA A 105 19.14 -12.96 -3.51
N PRO A 106 19.45 -11.66 -3.72
CA PRO A 106 18.43 -10.63 -3.64
C PRO A 106 17.47 -10.75 -4.82
N ASN A 107 16.19 -10.42 -4.60
CA ASN A 107 15.20 -10.37 -5.67
C ASN A 107 14.07 -9.39 -5.35
N ASP A 108 13.58 -8.70 -6.37
CA ASP A 108 12.48 -7.73 -6.20
C ASP A 108 11.10 -8.39 -6.17
N CYS A 109 10.97 -9.67 -6.55
CA CYS A 109 9.69 -10.35 -6.43
C CYS A 109 9.60 -11.13 -5.10
N PRO A 110 8.57 -10.88 -4.28
CA PRO A 110 8.49 -11.41 -2.93
C PRO A 110 7.94 -12.84 -2.88
N THR A 111 8.24 -13.55 -1.78
CA THR A 111 7.34 -14.62 -1.32
C THR A 111 6.13 -13.97 -0.67
N ILE A 112 4.94 -14.39 -1.10
CA ILE A 112 3.66 -14.09 -0.49
C ILE A 112 3.39 -15.15 0.58
N VAL A 113 3.05 -14.71 1.79
CA VAL A 113 2.50 -15.59 2.84
C VAL A 113 1.20 -14.99 3.31
N THR A 114 0.14 -15.78 3.33
CA THR A 114 -1.16 -15.37 3.86
C THR A 114 -1.44 -16.04 5.19
N ASN A 115 -2.56 -15.69 5.83
CA ASN A 115 -3.16 -16.50 6.89
C ASN A 115 -4.38 -17.29 6.40
N ILE A 116 -4.54 -17.47 5.08
CA ILE A 116 -5.65 -18.24 4.48
C ILE A 116 -5.36 -19.73 4.61
N ASP A 117 -6.20 -20.51 5.30
CA ASP A 117 -6.10 -21.98 5.35
C ASP A 117 -6.97 -22.69 4.29
N MET A 118 -6.92 -24.03 4.25
CA MET A 118 -7.68 -24.83 3.28
C MET A 118 -9.20 -24.71 3.45
N ASP A 119 -9.71 -24.59 4.68
CA ASP A 119 -11.14 -24.47 4.93
C ASP A 119 -11.65 -23.11 4.42
N SER A 120 -10.97 -22.04 4.81
CA SER A 120 -11.30 -20.67 4.39
C SER A 120 -11.14 -20.51 2.88
N TYR A 121 -10.14 -21.16 2.28
CA TYR A 121 -10.05 -21.31 0.84
C TYR A 121 -11.31 -21.99 0.32
N GLN A 122 -11.56 -23.26 0.66
CA GLN A 122 -12.65 -24.08 0.09
C GLN A 122 -14.03 -23.42 0.15
N TYR A 123 -14.35 -22.75 1.26
CA TYR A 123 -15.64 -22.08 1.46
C TYR A 123 -15.65 -20.59 1.05
N LYS A 124 -14.51 -20.07 0.57
CA LYS A 124 -14.29 -18.66 0.19
C LYS A 124 -14.58 -17.66 1.32
N GLU A 125 -14.24 -18.05 2.54
CA GLU A 125 -14.50 -17.28 3.76
C GLU A 125 -13.29 -16.43 4.15
N PHE A 126 -13.05 -15.34 3.43
CA PHE A 126 -11.88 -14.48 3.68
C PHE A 126 -12.11 -13.38 4.71
N GLU A 127 -13.33 -13.26 5.25
CA GLU A 127 -13.69 -12.14 6.13
C GLU A 127 -12.94 -12.16 7.47
N LYS A 128 -12.51 -13.35 7.93
CA LYS A 128 -11.80 -13.53 9.21
C LYS A 128 -10.29 -13.65 9.07
N GLN A 129 -9.78 -14.00 7.90
CA GLN A 129 -8.36 -14.23 7.64
C GLN A 129 -7.86 -13.16 6.66
N THR A 130 -7.30 -12.07 7.22
CA THR A 130 -7.00 -10.84 6.46
C THR A 130 -5.53 -10.45 6.52
N GLU A 131 -4.61 -11.40 6.73
CA GLU A 131 -3.18 -11.10 6.77
C GLU A 131 -2.49 -11.60 5.49
N LEU A 132 -1.71 -10.71 4.86
CA LEU A 132 -0.88 -11.03 3.71
C LEU A 132 0.46 -10.30 3.88
N PHE A 133 1.53 -11.06 3.76
CA PHE A 133 2.90 -10.61 3.89
C PHE A 133 3.65 -10.80 2.58
N LEU A 134 4.42 -9.78 2.20
CA LEU A 134 5.37 -9.81 1.09
C LEU A 134 6.78 -9.82 1.69
N SER A 135 7.47 -10.96 1.59
CA SER A 135 8.86 -11.09 2.02
C SER A 135 9.79 -11.05 0.83
N PHE A 136 10.61 -10.00 0.74
CA PHE A 136 11.57 -9.84 -0.35
C PHE A 136 12.82 -10.68 -0.07
N PRO A 137 13.30 -11.47 -1.04
CA PRO A 137 14.56 -12.18 -0.93
C PRO A 137 15.74 -11.24 -0.71
N GLU A 138 16.55 -11.58 0.29
CA GLU A 138 17.87 -10.98 0.54
C GLU A 138 18.83 -12.10 0.91
N VAL A 139 20.11 -12.00 0.54
CA VAL A 139 21.11 -13.00 0.95
C VAL A 139 21.10 -13.13 2.47
N ASN A 140 21.17 -14.37 2.97
CA ASN A 140 21.16 -14.70 4.40
C ASN A 140 19.84 -14.39 5.12
N LYS A 141 18.76 -14.08 4.40
CA LYS A 141 17.43 -13.96 5.01
C LYS A 141 16.73 -15.31 4.99
N GLN A 142 16.06 -15.65 6.08
CA GLN A 142 15.08 -16.74 6.13
C GLN A 142 13.73 -16.19 6.60
N ILE A 143 12.65 -16.86 6.20
CA ILE A 143 11.33 -16.66 6.78
C ILE A 143 10.75 -17.99 7.23
N THR A 144 10.04 -18.00 8.35
CA THR A 144 9.28 -19.16 8.81
C THR A 144 7.81 -18.82 8.96
N PHE A 145 6.94 -19.71 8.51
CA PHE A 145 5.48 -19.57 8.59
C PHE A 145 4.81 -20.95 8.72
N ASP A 146 3.55 -20.96 9.13
CA ASP A 146 2.77 -22.19 9.27
C ASP A 146 2.39 -22.72 7.88
N GLY A 147 2.80 -23.95 7.55
CA GLY A 147 2.63 -24.53 6.22
C GLY A 147 1.17 -24.73 5.80
N ARG A 148 0.24 -24.67 6.76
CA ARG A 148 -1.21 -24.71 6.53
C ARG A 148 -1.76 -23.53 5.74
N PHE A 149 -1.05 -22.41 5.77
CA PHE A 149 -1.54 -21.20 5.10
C PHE A 149 -1.03 -21.08 3.67
N PHE A 150 -1.87 -20.55 2.80
CA PHE A 150 -1.55 -20.33 1.40
C PHE A 150 -0.40 -19.35 1.27
N HIS A 151 0.61 -19.76 0.51
CA HIS A 151 1.82 -18.99 0.26
C HIS A 151 2.40 -19.35 -1.11
N GLY A 152 3.43 -18.62 -1.53
CA GLY A 152 4.09 -18.88 -2.80
C GLY A 152 4.92 -17.69 -3.26
N SER A 153 5.31 -17.71 -4.52
CA SER A 153 6.00 -16.59 -5.15
C SER A 153 5.14 -15.98 -6.24
N THR A 154 5.30 -14.68 -6.47
CA THR A 154 4.73 -14.01 -7.63
C THR A 154 5.79 -13.27 -8.41
N ILE A 155 5.48 -12.93 -9.66
CA ILE A 155 6.30 -12.07 -10.52
C ILE A 155 5.61 -10.71 -10.55
N LEU A 156 6.38 -9.66 -10.27
CA LEU A 156 5.85 -8.30 -10.30
C LEU A 156 6.07 -7.60 -11.65
N CYS A 157 6.83 -8.16 -12.60
CA CYS A 157 7.17 -7.53 -13.88
C CYS A 157 6.16 -7.84 -15.01
N LYS A 158 5.99 -6.88 -15.95
CA LYS A 158 5.10 -7.05 -17.12
C LYS A 158 5.71 -7.95 -18.22
N ASN A 159 7.04 -8.07 -18.22
CA ASN A 159 7.78 -8.90 -19.15
C ASN A 159 8.50 -9.98 -18.34
N ASP A 160 8.21 -11.25 -18.63
CA ASP A 160 8.84 -12.40 -17.99
C ASP A 160 10.34 -12.53 -18.35
N GLU A 161 10.84 -11.71 -19.30
CA GLU A 161 12.21 -11.75 -19.84
C GLU A 161 13.31 -11.22 -18.90
N PHE A 162 12.96 -10.56 -17.79
CA PHE A 162 13.93 -9.95 -16.85
C PHE A 162 13.80 -10.47 -15.41
N ILE A 163 13.39 -11.73 -15.25
CA ILE A 163 13.28 -12.33 -13.92
C ILE A 163 14.65 -12.85 -13.50
N ASN A 164 15.28 -12.17 -12.54
CA ASN A 164 16.51 -12.65 -11.91
C ASN A 164 16.26 -14.01 -11.25
N SER A 165 17.23 -14.92 -11.32
CA SER A 165 17.21 -16.19 -10.59
C SER A 165 16.92 -15.96 -9.11
N ARG A 166 16.17 -16.87 -8.51
CA ARG A 166 15.78 -16.85 -7.10
C ARG A 166 16.20 -18.15 -6.42
N PRO A 167 17.50 -18.37 -6.21
CA PRO A 167 18.00 -19.53 -5.48
C PRO A 167 17.48 -19.52 -4.04
N ILE A 168 16.67 -20.53 -3.72
CA ILE A 168 16.13 -20.77 -2.39
C ILE A 168 16.32 -22.22 -1.96
N ILE A 169 16.33 -22.40 -0.65
CA ILE A 169 16.07 -23.70 -0.02
C ILE A 169 14.77 -23.52 0.76
N ALA A 170 13.78 -24.36 0.47
CA ALA A 170 12.60 -24.48 1.30
C ALA A 170 12.75 -25.71 2.20
N ILE A 171 12.38 -25.57 3.47
CA ILE A 171 12.59 -26.56 4.52
C ILE A 171 11.30 -26.72 5.30
N ASN A 172 10.79 -27.93 5.35
CA ASN A 172 9.63 -28.31 6.14
C ASN A 172 10.06 -29.18 7.33
N LEU A 173 9.58 -28.79 8.52
CA LEU A 173 9.82 -29.52 9.76
C LEU A 173 8.60 -30.38 10.08
N TRP A 174 8.79 -31.69 10.20
CA TRP A 174 7.71 -32.66 10.34
C TRP A 174 7.80 -33.47 11.63
N THR A 175 6.64 -33.76 12.22
CA THR A 175 6.50 -34.71 13.32
C THR A 175 6.38 -36.16 12.83
N THR A 176 5.77 -36.36 11.66
CA THR A 176 5.59 -37.65 10.99
C THR A 176 6.37 -37.68 9.69
N ARG A 177 6.87 -38.84 9.27
CA ARG A 177 7.58 -38.95 8.00
C ARG A 177 6.63 -38.65 6.82
N PRO A 178 6.96 -37.71 5.93
CA PRO A 178 6.25 -37.54 4.67
C PRO A 178 6.31 -38.81 3.82
N ASN A 179 5.18 -39.19 3.23
CA ASN A 179 5.02 -40.38 2.42
C ASN A 179 5.69 -40.23 1.06
N ASN A 180 6.34 -41.29 0.59
CA ASN A 180 6.97 -41.35 -0.73
C ASN A 180 8.03 -40.24 -0.97
N VAL A 181 8.69 -39.78 0.10
CA VAL A 181 9.84 -38.88 0.02
C VAL A 181 11.11 -39.65 0.41
N GLU A 182 12.05 -39.68 -0.52
CA GLU A 182 13.35 -40.35 -0.36
C GLU A 182 14.37 -39.46 0.34
N TYR A 183 15.35 -40.07 0.99
CA TYR A 183 16.46 -39.33 1.59
C TYR A 183 17.40 -38.78 0.50
N TYR A 184 17.88 -37.57 0.70
CA TYR A 184 18.92 -36.98 -0.13
C TYR A 184 20.22 -37.78 -0.02
N LYS A 185 20.82 -38.08 -1.16
CA LYS A 185 22.07 -38.83 -1.29
C LYS A 185 23.17 -37.89 -1.75
N GLY A 186 23.60 -37.01 -0.85
CA GLY A 186 24.71 -36.08 -1.11
C GLY A 186 26.07 -36.68 -0.77
N ASP A 187 27.12 -36.09 -1.34
CA ASP A 187 28.51 -36.43 -1.05
C ASP A 187 28.88 -36.14 0.42
N ASP A 188 29.85 -36.87 0.96
CA ASP A 188 30.34 -36.72 2.34
C ASP A 188 31.52 -35.75 2.41
N GLU A 189 31.29 -34.50 2.83
CA GLU A 189 32.35 -33.47 2.92
C GLU A 189 32.78 -33.08 4.35
N ASP A 190 32.22 -33.70 5.39
CA ASP A 190 32.54 -33.45 6.82
C ASP A 190 32.56 -31.95 7.22
N VAL A 191 31.52 -31.22 6.79
CA VAL A 191 31.38 -29.80 7.04
C VAL A 191 30.90 -29.55 8.46
N SER A 192 31.66 -28.76 9.22
CA SER A 192 31.29 -28.35 10.58
C SER A 192 30.08 -27.41 10.60
N SER A 193 29.40 -27.29 11.74
CA SER A 193 28.33 -26.29 11.91
C SER A 193 28.81 -24.88 11.63
N PHE A 194 28.02 -24.12 10.87
CA PHE A 194 28.34 -22.73 10.52
C PHE A 194 27.13 -21.80 10.52
N VAL A 195 25.90 -22.33 10.53
CA VAL A 195 24.70 -21.47 10.50
C VAL A 195 24.39 -20.96 11.90
N SER A 196 24.53 -19.65 12.08
CA SER A 196 24.05 -18.91 13.24
C SER A 196 22.87 -18.04 12.83
N ILE A 197 21.77 -18.11 13.58
CA ILE A 197 20.48 -17.49 13.24
C ILE A 197 20.06 -16.53 14.35
N ASP A 198 19.75 -15.28 13.97
CA ASP A 198 19.12 -14.27 14.83
C ASP A 198 17.73 -13.89 14.28
N GLU A 199 16.79 -13.57 15.17
CA GLU A 199 15.50 -12.96 14.78
C GLU A 199 15.76 -11.52 14.32
N ASP A 200 15.23 -11.13 13.16
CA ASP A 200 15.44 -9.79 12.59
C ASP A 200 14.12 -9.19 12.11
N THR A 201 13.56 -8.26 12.89
CA THR A 201 12.27 -7.61 12.58
C THR A 201 12.36 -6.57 11.46
N ASN A 202 13.57 -6.25 10.96
CA ASN A 202 13.81 -5.07 10.12
C ASN A 202 14.18 -5.40 8.66
N ILE A 203 14.12 -6.67 8.23
CA ILE A 203 14.51 -7.05 6.87
C ILE A 203 13.32 -7.08 5.91
N ASN A 204 13.18 -6.01 5.13
CA ASN A 204 12.55 -5.95 3.80
C ASN A 204 11.38 -6.93 3.65
N THR A 205 10.40 -6.80 4.54
CA THR A 205 9.16 -7.56 4.58
C THR A 205 8.05 -6.54 4.79
N LEU A 206 6.96 -6.71 4.06
CA LEU A 206 5.86 -5.77 4.05
C LEU A 206 4.56 -6.51 4.35
N MET A 207 3.89 -6.10 5.43
CA MET A 207 2.49 -6.46 5.64
C MET A 207 1.65 -5.63 4.66
N VAL A 208 0.76 -6.28 3.92
CA VAL A 208 -0.13 -5.60 2.99
C VAL A 208 -1.32 -5.04 3.77
N PRO A 209 -1.51 -3.70 3.78
CA PRO A 209 -2.67 -3.10 4.41
C PRO A 209 -3.93 -3.31 3.55
N ASP A 210 -5.11 -3.13 4.16
CA ASP A 210 -6.40 -2.99 3.47
C ASP A 210 -6.73 -4.17 2.53
N ILE A 211 -6.46 -5.39 2.99
CA ILE A 211 -6.73 -6.61 2.23
C ILE A 211 -8.24 -6.82 2.11
N THR A 212 -8.72 -6.98 0.88
CA THR A 212 -10.12 -7.28 0.58
C THR A 212 -10.31 -8.77 0.27
N PRO A 213 -11.49 -9.36 0.55
CA PRO A 213 -11.82 -10.69 0.07
C PRO A 213 -11.64 -10.85 -1.44
N GLN A 214 -11.93 -9.78 -2.22
CA GLN A 214 -11.73 -9.76 -3.66
C GLN A 214 -10.26 -9.93 -4.06
N LEU A 215 -9.32 -9.39 -3.28
CA LEU A 215 -7.89 -9.65 -3.49
C LEU A 215 -7.62 -11.14 -3.36
N PHE A 216 -8.05 -11.79 -2.29
CA PHE A 216 -7.84 -13.23 -2.11
C PHE A 216 -8.47 -14.06 -3.23
N GLU A 217 -9.68 -13.71 -3.67
CA GLU A 217 -10.30 -14.36 -4.82
C GLU A 217 -9.43 -14.21 -6.09
N ASN A 218 -8.91 -13.02 -6.34
CA ASN A 218 -8.08 -12.76 -7.51
C ASN A 218 -6.76 -13.54 -7.48
N ILE A 219 -6.10 -13.63 -6.31
CA ILE A 219 -4.76 -14.23 -6.19
C ILE A 219 -4.79 -15.75 -5.97
N LEU A 220 -5.83 -16.29 -5.30
CA LEU A 220 -5.96 -17.72 -5.00
C LEU A 220 -6.76 -18.50 -6.06
N TYR A 221 -7.76 -17.87 -6.68
CA TYR A 221 -8.66 -18.53 -7.63
C TYR A 221 -8.42 -18.13 -9.08
N LYS A 222 -8.37 -16.82 -9.34
CA LYS A 222 -8.24 -16.31 -10.71
C LYS A 222 -6.79 -16.31 -11.21
N CYS A 223 -5.82 -16.46 -10.31
CA CYS A 223 -4.39 -16.30 -10.59
C CYS A 223 -4.11 -15.00 -11.38
N ASP A 224 -4.83 -13.92 -11.04
CA ASP A 224 -4.84 -12.69 -11.83
C ASP A 224 -3.51 -11.95 -11.69
N LYS A 225 -2.74 -11.91 -12.78
CA LYS A 225 -1.47 -11.18 -12.87
C LYS A 225 -1.65 -9.68 -12.59
N THR A 226 -2.84 -9.11 -12.82
CA THR A 226 -3.14 -7.69 -12.56
C THR A 226 -3.20 -7.39 -11.07
N ALA A 227 -3.81 -8.28 -10.28
CA ALA A 227 -3.79 -8.19 -8.82
C ALA A 227 -2.35 -8.24 -8.27
N MET A 228 -1.48 -9.05 -8.88
CA MET A 228 -0.05 -9.10 -8.55
C MET A 228 0.67 -7.79 -8.86
N TYR A 229 0.34 -7.11 -9.97
CA TYR A 229 0.86 -5.76 -10.24
C TYR A 229 0.35 -4.71 -9.25
N GLY A 230 -0.83 -4.90 -8.66
CA GLY A 230 -1.33 -4.08 -7.56
C GLY A 230 -0.34 -3.99 -6.38
N PHE A 231 0.38 -5.09 -6.09
CA PHE A 231 1.43 -5.07 -5.08
C PHE A 231 2.57 -4.09 -5.40
N LYS A 232 2.87 -3.78 -6.67
CA LYS A 232 3.91 -2.78 -7.01
C LYS A 232 3.59 -1.40 -6.42
N LYS A 233 2.32 -1.01 -6.41
CA LYS A 233 1.87 0.28 -5.85
C LYS A 233 2.02 0.29 -4.33
N ILE A 234 1.64 -0.81 -3.68
CA ILE A 234 1.79 -1.03 -2.24
C ILE A 234 3.28 -1.04 -1.84
N ILE A 235 4.14 -1.69 -2.63
CA ILE A 235 5.58 -1.74 -2.38
C ILE A 235 6.23 -0.37 -2.57
N LYS A 236 5.86 0.39 -3.61
CA LYS A 236 6.45 1.71 -3.89
C LYS A 236 6.09 2.72 -2.80
N SER A 237 4.84 2.73 -2.36
CA SER A 237 4.38 3.60 -1.25
C SER A 237 5.10 3.26 0.06
N ASN A 238 5.27 1.97 0.36
CA ASN A 238 5.93 1.53 1.60
C ASN A 238 7.47 1.63 1.56
N LYS A 239 8.15 1.37 0.44
CA LYS A 239 9.62 1.56 0.31
C LYS A 239 10.04 3.02 0.57
N CYS A 240 9.24 4.01 0.15
CA CYS A 240 9.46 5.42 0.51
C CYS A 240 9.38 5.67 2.01
N SER A 241 8.40 5.07 2.70
CA SER A 241 8.24 5.21 4.16
C SER A 241 9.37 4.54 4.95
N TYR A 242 9.84 3.36 4.54
CA TYR A 242 11.00 2.68 5.14
C TYR A 242 12.31 3.47 4.97
N GLN A 243 12.55 4.09 3.82
CA GLN A 243 13.73 4.95 3.61
C GLN A 243 13.70 6.23 4.48
N LEU A 244 12.51 6.80 4.71
CA LEU A 244 12.29 7.94 5.61
C LEU A 244 12.46 7.60 7.09
N ILE A 245 12.22 6.34 7.49
CA ILE A 245 12.47 5.85 8.86
C ILE A 245 13.96 5.55 9.05
N LYS A 246 14.61 4.90 8.07
CA LYS A 246 16.05 4.58 8.12
C LYS A 246 16.94 5.82 8.14
N SER A 247 16.53 6.92 7.50
CA SER A 247 17.26 8.20 7.56
C SER A 247 17.12 8.93 8.91
N LYS A 248 16.14 8.56 9.73
CA LYS A 248 15.98 9.05 11.10
C LYS A 248 16.76 8.23 12.14
N GLU A 249 17.18 7.00 11.79
CA GLU A 249 17.97 6.14 12.68
C GLU A 249 19.47 6.10 12.28
N LYS A 250 20.22 7.07 12.85
CA LYS A 250 21.69 7.29 12.92
C LYS A 250 22.38 8.07 11.77
N PRO A 251 23.30 8.99 12.17
CA PRO A 251 24.69 8.60 12.46
C PRO A 251 25.10 8.83 13.93
N VAL A 252 25.81 7.85 14.49
CA VAL A 252 26.70 8.05 15.66
C VAL A 252 28.04 8.55 15.11
N GLU A 253 28.54 9.62 15.71
CA GLU A 253 29.81 10.28 15.40
C GLU A 253 30.99 9.29 15.41
N LYS A 254 31.84 9.35 14.37
CA LYS A 254 33.23 8.85 14.43
C LYS A 254 34.17 10.05 14.59
N PRO A 255 35.25 9.94 15.38
CA PRO A 255 36.20 11.03 15.57
C PRO A 255 37.09 11.18 14.33
N VAL A 256 37.28 12.41 13.87
CA VAL A 256 38.17 12.76 12.76
C VAL A 256 39.59 12.90 13.29
N GLU A 257 40.51 12.05 12.83
CA GLU A 257 41.95 12.23 12.99
C GLU A 257 42.44 13.40 12.11
N LYS A 258 43.28 14.27 12.69
CA LYS A 258 43.90 15.42 12.00
C LYS A 258 45.00 14.95 11.05
N PRO A 259 45.11 15.49 9.82
CA PRO A 259 46.36 15.50 9.08
C PRO A 259 47.18 16.75 9.41
N VAL A 260 48.49 16.55 9.60
CA VAL A 260 49.52 17.59 9.68
C VAL A 260 50.06 17.83 8.27
N GLU A 261 50.03 19.07 7.78
CA GLU A 261 50.84 19.47 6.61
C GLU A 261 51.64 20.74 6.90
N LYS A 262 52.93 20.69 6.52
CA LYS A 262 53.98 21.70 6.70
C LYS A 262 53.90 22.81 5.63
N PRO A 263 54.47 24.00 5.87
CA PRO A 263 54.32 25.16 4.99
C PRO A 263 55.47 25.28 3.97
N VAL A 264 55.18 25.78 2.76
CA VAL A 264 56.20 26.39 1.88
C VAL A 264 55.65 27.66 1.19
N GLU A 265 56.36 28.74 1.52
CA GLU A 265 56.65 30.05 0.94
C GLU A 265 55.98 30.60 -0.35
N LYS A 266 55.65 31.90 -0.27
CA LYS A 266 55.41 32.93 -1.34
C LYS A 266 56.76 33.33 -2.02
N PRO A 267 56.92 34.33 -2.95
CA PRO A 267 56.04 35.48 -3.30
C PRO A 267 56.10 36.08 -4.75
N VAL A 268 55.43 37.27 -4.91
CA VAL A 268 55.69 38.44 -5.83
C VAL A 268 55.02 38.38 -7.23
N GLU A 269 54.35 39.38 -7.87
CA GLU A 269 53.85 40.78 -7.70
C GLU A 269 52.79 41.04 -8.83
N LYS A 270 51.59 41.64 -8.62
CA LYS A 270 51.13 43.05 -8.83
C LYS A 270 51.25 43.66 -10.27
N PRO A 271 50.49 44.73 -10.65
CA PRO A 271 49.13 45.21 -10.24
C PRO A 271 48.29 45.81 -11.41
N VAL A 272 47.26 46.65 -11.09
CA VAL A 272 46.55 47.71 -11.88
C VAL A 272 45.16 47.26 -12.40
N GLU A 273 44.00 47.94 -12.21
CA GLU A 273 43.61 49.26 -11.68
C GLU A 273 42.13 49.26 -11.18
N LYS A 274 41.78 50.28 -10.39
CA LYS A 274 40.46 50.69 -9.83
C LYS A 274 39.87 51.83 -10.72
N PRO A 275 38.60 52.32 -10.59
CA PRO A 275 38.03 52.96 -9.37
C PRO A 275 36.47 52.89 -9.16
N VAL A 276 35.95 52.88 -7.91
CA VAL A 276 35.23 54.00 -7.17
C VAL A 276 33.69 54.00 -7.43
N GLU A 277 32.70 54.24 -6.53
CA GLU A 277 32.54 54.53 -5.09
C GLU A 277 31.07 54.26 -4.61
N LYS A 278 30.94 53.65 -3.41
CA LYS A 278 30.00 53.73 -2.25
C LYS A 278 28.86 54.82 -2.13
N PRO A 279 28.02 54.87 -1.04
CA PRO A 279 27.29 53.85 -0.22
C PRO A 279 25.88 54.31 0.34
N VAL A 280 25.32 53.61 1.37
CA VAL A 280 24.42 54.02 2.52
C VAL A 280 22.99 53.43 2.55
N GLU A 281 22.69 52.38 3.37
CA GLU A 281 22.05 52.32 4.74
C GLU A 281 20.49 52.45 4.77
N LYS A 282 19.64 51.81 5.61
CA LYS A 282 19.63 50.70 6.62
C LYS A 282 18.12 50.47 7.03
N PRO A 283 17.70 49.89 8.18
CA PRO A 283 16.79 48.72 8.27
C PRO A 283 15.39 48.99 8.89
N VAL A 284 14.48 48.00 8.90
CA VAL A 284 13.41 47.89 9.92
C VAL A 284 13.21 46.44 10.37
N GLU A 285 13.37 46.22 11.68
CA GLU A 285 13.19 44.99 12.45
C GLU A 285 11.77 44.89 13.05
N LYS A 286 11.32 43.64 13.26
CA LYS A 286 10.53 43.07 14.37
C LYS A 286 9.35 43.85 14.98
N LEU A 287 8.19 43.19 15.00
CA LEU A 287 7.14 43.11 16.05
C LEU A 287 5.99 42.31 15.38
N VAL A 288 5.55 41.10 15.76
CA VAL A 288 4.75 40.72 16.94
C VAL A 288 4.62 39.17 16.94
N GLU A 289 5.29 38.44 17.83
CA GLU A 289 5.06 36.97 17.98
C GLU A 289 4.63 36.53 19.38
N LYS A 290 4.78 37.37 20.41
CA LYS A 290 4.61 36.94 21.80
C LYS A 290 3.20 36.97 22.43
N PRO A 291 2.12 37.54 21.86
CA PRO A 291 0.78 37.41 22.46
C PRO A 291 -0.04 36.21 21.94
N VAL A 292 0.30 35.66 20.76
CA VAL A 292 -0.55 34.70 20.05
C VAL A 292 -0.44 33.28 20.65
N GLU A 293 0.76 32.84 21.02
CA GLU A 293 0.96 31.50 21.61
C GLU A 293 0.18 31.29 22.91
N LYS A 294 0.06 32.32 23.75
CA LYS A 294 -0.61 32.19 25.06
C LYS A 294 -2.14 32.10 24.96
N LEU A 295 -2.73 32.69 23.91
CA LEU A 295 -4.17 32.61 23.63
C LEU A 295 -4.54 31.29 22.93
N ILE A 296 -3.65 30.78 22.07
CA ILE A 296 -3.79 29.44 21.47
C ILE A 296 -3.70 28.37 22.57
N TYR A 297 -2.72 28.47 23.49
CA TYR A 297 -2.53 27.45 24.52
C TYR A 297 -3.73 27.33 25.47
N LYS A 298 -4.38 28.45 25.83
CA LYS A 298 -5.57 28.45 26.70
C LYS A 298 -6.84 27.97 25.99
N SER A 299 -7.00 28.25 24.70
CA SER A 299 -8.15 27.76 23.92
C SER A 299 -8.04 26.26 23.62
N VAL A 300 -6.83 25.78 23.32
CA VAL A 300 -6.54 24.35 23.13
C VAL A 300 -6.80 23.56 24.41
N ILE A 301 -6.29 24.00 25.56
CA ILE A 301 -6.50 23.27 26.83
C ILE A 301 -7.97 23.26 27.26
N LYS A 302 -8.74 24.33 26.98
CA LYS A 302 -10.19 24.33 27.28
C LYS A 302 -10.97 23.36 26.39
N SER A 303 -10.52 23.13 25.15
CA SER A 303 -11.11 22.15 24.23
C SER A 303 -10.81 20.69 24.62
N MET A 304 -9.71 20.44 25.34
CA MET A 304 -9.28 19.11 25.80
C MET A 304 -9.99 18.61 27.06
N SER A 305 -10.97 19.36 27.59
CA SER A 305 -11.73 19.01 28.81
C SER A 305 -13.15 18.51 28.56
N LYS A 306 -13.59 18.41 27.31
CA LYS A 306 -14.85 17.75 26.92
C LYS A 306 -14.56 16.35 26.38
N PRO A 307 -15.43 15.35 26.60
CA PRO A 307 -15.30 14.07 25.91
C PRO A 307 -15.26 14.35 24.40
N GLN A 308 -14.15 13.99 23.74
CA GLN A 308 -14.05 14.13 22.29
C GLN A 308 -15.07 13.17 21.65
N LYS A 309 -16.06 13.72 20.93
CA LYS A 309 -16.95 12.91 20.10
C LYS A 309 -16.12 12.10 19.11
N THR A 310 -16.44 10.82 18.98
CA THR A 310 -15.78 9.93 18.03
C THR A 310 -16.21 10.25 16.60
N ALA A 311 -15.40 9.90 15.60
CA ALA A 311 -15.78 10.08 14.19
C ALA A 311 -17.10 9.37 13.85
N ILE A 312 -17.34 8.21 14.47
CA ILE A 312 -18.56 7.41 14.31
C ILE A 312 -19.79 8.16 14.84
N GLU A 313 -19.68 8.83 15.99
CA GLU A 313 -20.76 9.64 16.54
C GLU A 313 -21.07 10.84 15.63
N ASP A 314 -20.05 11.48 15.05
CA ASP A 314 -20.26 12.60 14.12
C ASP A 314 -20.88 12.13 12.79
N ILE A 315 -20.53 10.92 12.31
CA ILE A 315 -21.17 10.31 11.13
C ILE A 315 -22.66 10.04 11.41
N LYS A 316 -22.98 9.42 12.55
CA LYS A 316 -24.36 9.18 12.96
C LYS A 316 -25.14 10.49 13.14
N GLU A 317 -24.52 11.51 13.71
CA GLU A 317 -25.17 12.80 13.95
C GLU A 317 -25.46 13.56 12.65
N ILE A 318 -24.54 13.60 11.67
CA ILE A 318 -24.79 14.35 10.41
C ILE A 318 -25.86 13.69 9.53
N MET A 319 -26.09 12.39 9.72
CA MET A 319 -27.19 11.67 9.07
C MET A 319 -28.56 12.04 9.68
N THR A 320 -28.61 12.58 10.90
CA THR A 320 -29.86 13.00 11.56
C THR A 320 -30.24 14.45 11.22
N GLN A 321 -31.55 14.73 11.21
CA GLN A 321 -32.10 16.08 11.02
C GLN A 321 -32.56 16.66 12.36
N PRO A 322 -32.38 17.97 12.62
CA PRO A 322 -31.69 18.97 11.80
C PRO A 322 -30.15 18.86 11.91
N LEU A 323 -29.43 19.32 10.87
CA LEU A 323 -27.96 19.36 10.84
C LEU A 323 -27.41 20.10 12.07
N LYS A 324 -26.66 19.39 12.90
CA LYS A 324 -25.88 19.97 14.01
C LYS A 324 -24.45 20.20 13.57
N TYR A 325 -23.83 21.27 14.06
CA TYR A 325 -22.42 21.56 13.80
C TYR A 325 -21.56 20.38 14.23
N ASN A 326 -20.81 19.80 13.30
CA ASN A 326 -19.86 18.73 13.56
C ASN A 326 -18.69 18.77 12.56
N ARG A 327 -17.79 17.77 12.61
CA ARG A 327 -16.58 17.77 11.76
C ARG A 327 -16.88 17.89 10.26
N PHE A 328 -17.98 17.30 9.79
CA PHE A 328 -18.31 17.19 8.37
C PHE A 328 -19.01 18.44 7.80
N THR A 329 -19.40 19.40 8.64
CA THR A 329 -19.92 20.69 8.15
C THR A 329 -18.81 21.61 7.60
N GLN A 330 -17.54 21.23 7.77
CA GLN A 330 -16.40 21.94 7.20
C GLN A 330 -16.23 21.61 5.72
N ARG A 331 -15.69 22.57 4.95
CA ARG A 331 -15.38 22.44 3.53
C ARG A 331 -13.87 22.58 3.34
N PHE A 332 -13.30 21.79 2.45
CA PHE A 332 -11.85 21.78 2.23
C PHE A 332 -11.53 21.99 0.76
N GLN A 333 -10.63 22.93 0.48
CA GLN A 333 -10.07 23.14 -0.84
C GLN A 333 -8.60 22.69 -0.83
N TYR A 334 -8.23 21.89 -1.82
CA TYR A 334 -6.84 21.50 -2.05
C TYR A 334 -6.40 21.95 -3.43
N PRO A 335 -5.31 22.74 -3.51
CA PRO A 335 -4.91 23.31 -4.78
C PRO A 335 -4.23 22.25 -5.66
N LYS A 336 -4.43 22.37 -6.97
CA LYS A 336 -3.61 21.69 -8.00
C LYS A 336 -3.48 20.17 -7.81
N ILE A 337 -4.60 19.48 -7.56
CA ILE A 337 -4.66 18.02 -7.66
C ILE A 337 -4.43 17.57 -9.10
N TYR A 338 -4.84 18.39 -10.06
CA TYR A 338 -4.49 18.26 -11.47
C TYR A 338 -3.62 19.41 -11.95
N THR A 339 -2.72 19.08 -12.89
CA THR A 339 -2.05 20.09 -13.70
C THR A 339 -3.00 20.59 -14.81
N PRO A 340 -2.73 21.76 -15.40
CA PRO A 340 -3.49 22.24 -16.56
C PRO A 340 -3.55 21.23 -17.71
N ASP A 341 -2.45 20.53 -18.00
CA ASP A 341 -2.39 19.52 -19.07
C ASP A 341 -3.30 18.33 -18.78
N MET A 342 -3.36 17.88 -17.52
CA MET A 342 -4.25 16.79 -17.11
C MET A 342 -5.71 17.22 -17.23
N CYS A 343 -6.05 18.44 -16.80
CA CYS A 343 -7.39 18.99 -16.94
C CYS A 343 -7.81 19.05 -18.41
N GLN A 344 -6.93 19.58 -19.27
CA GLN A 344 -7.18 19.67 -20.70
C GLN A 344 -7.30 18.28 -21.35
N TYR A 345 -6.48 17.32 -20.94
CA TYR A 345 -6.58 15.94 -21.38
C TYR A 345 -7.94 15.33 -21.05
N ILE A 346 -8.41 15.50 -19.80
CA ILE A 346 -9.72 15.00 -19.36
C ILE A 346 -10.86 15.64 -20.19
N ILE A 347 -10.82 16.95 -20.40
CA ILE A 347 -11.80 17.67 -21.23
C ILE A 347 -11.78 17.11 -22.66
N ASN A 348 -10.61 17.01 -23.27
CA ASN A 348 -10.46 16.56 -24.66
C ASN A 348 -10.98 15.13 -24.86
N GLU A 349 -10.63 14.20 -23.97
CA GLU A 349 -11.11 12.81 -24.07
C GLU A 349 -12.62 12.71 -23.81
N SER A 350 -13.17 13.56 -22.94
CA SER A 350 -14.63 13.62 -22.72
C SER A 350 -15.38 14.14 -23.95
N GLU A 351 -14.88 15.20 -24.59
CA GLU A 351 -15.47 15.72 -25.84
C GLU A 351 -15.34 14.73 -27.00
N LYS A 352 -14.19 14.06 -27.13
CA LYS A 352 -14.00 12.99 -28.13
C LYS A 352 -14.99 11.85 -27.91
N TYR A 353 -15.16 11.41 -26.66
CA TYR A 353 -16.15 10.39 -26.32
C TYR A 353 -17.55 10.84 -26.69
N ALA A 354 -17.96 12.05 -26.31
CA ALA A 354 -19.27 12.61 -26.66
C ALA A 354 -19.50 12.61 -28.19
N ALA A 355 -18.52 13.08 -28.96
CA ALA A 355 -18.62 13.22 -30.41
C ALA A 355 -18.89 11.89 -31.13
N VAL A 356 -18.38 10.77 -30.60
CA VAL A 356 -18.54 9.44 -31.22
C VAL A 356 -19.62 8.58 -30.58
N ASN A 357 -20.20 9.00 -29.44
CA ASN A 357 -21.21 8.23 -28.69
C ASN A 357 -22.56 8.97 -28.56
N GLY A 358 -22.89 9.85 -29.51
CA GLY A 358 -24.22 10.49 -29.57
C GLY A 358 -24.37 11.76 -28.72
N GLY A 359 -23.27 12.34 -28.25
CA GLY A 359 -23.23 13.62 -27.52
C GLY A 359 -23.14 13.47 -26.00
N TRP A 360 -23.29 14.61 -25.32
CA TRP A 360 -23.37 14.68 -23.86
C TRP A 360 -24.75 14.22 -23.37
N THR A 361 -24.79 13.47 -22.26
CA THR A 361 -26.06 13.02 -21.70
C THR A 361 -26.67 14.12 -20.83
N THR A 362 -28.01 14.21 -20.76
CA THR A 362 -28.71 15.32 -20.05
C THR A 362 -29.77 14.84 -19.06
N ARG A 363 -29.92 13.53 -18.88
CA ARG A 363 -30.99 12.92 -18.06
C ARG A 363 -30.51 11.72 -17.25
N ARG A 364 -29.21 11.67 -16.92
CA ARG A 364 -28.62 10.54 -16.20
C ARG A 364 -29.07 10.49 -14.75
N HIS A 365 -29.19 11.65 -14.08
CA HIS A 365 -29.79 11.75 -12.74
C HIS A 365 -31.24 12.21 -12.80
N LYS A 366 -32.07 11.70 -11.88
CA LYS A 366 -33.53 11.91 -11.90
C LYS A 366 -33.97 13.26 -11.33
N ASN A 367 -33.37 13.69 -10.21
CA ASN A 367 -33.85 14.84 -9.44
C ASN A 367 -33.16 16.16 -9.85
N TYR A 368 -31.87 16.10 -10.17
CA TYR A 368 -31.05 17.25 -10.54
C TYR A 368 -30.11 16.87 -11.70
N PRO A 369 -30.67 16.61 -12.90
CA PRO A 369 -29.88 16.16 -14.04
C PRO A 369 -28.84 17.21 -14.45
N THR A 370 -27.63 16.76 -14.74
CA THR A 370 -26.58 17.55 -15.37
C THR A 370 -26.29 17.09 -16.79
N THR A 371 -25.81 18.01 -17.64
CA THR A 371 -25.16 17.69 -18.90
C THR A 371 -23.81 17.07 -18.58
N ASP A 372 -23.73 15.74 -18.62
CA ASP A 372 -22.59 15.01 -18.10
C ASP A 372 -22.28 13.71 -18.85
N LEU A 373 -21.13 13.15 -18.49
CA LEU A 373 -20.66 11.85 -18.95
C LEU A 373 -20.10 11.05 -17.77
N PRO A 374 -20.50 9.77 -17.62
CA PRO A 374 -19.94 8.90 -16.60
C PRO A 374 -18.50 8.49 -16.95
N VAL A 375 -17.61 8.54 -15.97
CA VAL A 375 -16.16 8.33 -16.15
C VAL A 375 -15.82 6.89 -16.53
N ASP A 376 -16.59 5.90 -16.07
CA ASP A 376 -16.39 4.48 -16.38
C ASP A 376 -16.53 4.16 -17.88
N LYS A 377 -17.27 4.98 -18.62
CA LYS A 377 -17.42 4.83 -20.08
C LYS A 377 -16.27 5.45 -20.87
N ILE A 378 -15.49 6.34 -20.28
CA ILE A 378 -14.38 7.02 -20.95
C ILE A 378 -13.08 6.32 -20.56
N THR A 379 -12.79 5.19 -21.21
CA THR A 379 -11.65 4.31 -20.88
C THR A 379 -10.30 5.04 -20.81
N ALA A 380 -10.10 6.07 -21.65
CA ALA A 380 -8.87 6.86 -21.70
C ALA A 380 -8.56 7.61 -20.39
N ILE A 381 -9.58 8.02 -19.63
CA ILE A 381 -9.43 8.80 -18.40
C ILE A 381 -9.75 8.00 -17.14
N PHE A 382 -10.43 6.85 -17.27
CA PHE A 382 -10.91 6.05 -16.14
C PHE A 382 -9.79 5.71 -15.14
N GLY A 383 -8.68 5.12 -15.61
CA GLY A 383 -7.56 4.75 -14.75
C GLY A 383 -6.88 5.94 -14.08
N LEU A 384 -6.80 7.08 -14.78
CA LEU A 384 -6.24 8.32 -14.23
C LEU A 384 -7.11 8.86 -13.08
N ILE A 385 -8.43 8.87 -13.27
CA ILE A 385 -9.38 9.39 -12.29
C ILE A 385 -9.43 8.47 -11.05
N LEU A 386 -9.38 7.15 -11.23
CA LEU A 386 -9.27 6.21 -10.10
C LEU A 386 -7.99 6.43 -9.26
N GLU A 387 -6.86 6.75 -9.91
CA GLU A 387 -5.64 7.09 -9.16
C GLU A 387 -5.81 8.38 -8.36
N THR A 388 -6.46 9.37 -8.96
CA THR A 388 -6.74 10.66 -8.34
C THR A 388 -7.66 10.50 -7.13
N LEU A 389 -8.66 9.62 -7.24
CA LEU A 389 -9.59 9.35 -6.18
C LEU A 389 -8.89 8.84 -4.91
N ASN A 390 -7.86 8.00 -5.02
CA ASN A 390 -7.07 7.57 -3.86
C ASN A 390 -6.42 8.78 -3.15
N THR A 391 -5.95 9.77 -3.91
CA THR A 391 -5.41 11.01 -3.34
C THR A 391 -6.51 11.80 -2.63
N ILE A 392 -7.70 11.90 -3.23
CA ILE A 392 -8.85 12.62 -2.65
C ILE A 392 -9.33 11.94 -1.36
N ILE A 393 -9.47 10.61 -1.33
CA ILE A 393 -9.81 9.85 -0.13
C ILE A 393 -8.79 10.12 0.99
N GLY A 394 -7.50 10.08 0.68
CA GLY A 394 -6.46 10.45 1.66
C GLY A 394 -6.59 11.89 2.18
N ARG A 395 -7.03 12.83 1.33
CA ARG A 395 -7.39 14.18 1.78
C ARG A 395 -8.60 14.17 2.69
N ILE A 396 -9.67 13.46 2.36
CA ILE A 396 -10.89 13.33 3.17
C ILE A 396 -10.55 12.83 4.59
N HIS A 397 -9.77 11.75 4.72
CA HIS A 397 -9.35 11.24 6.03
C HIS A 397 -8.61 12.30 6.85
N LYS A 398 -7.68 13.01 6.22
CA LYS A 398 -6.91 14.07 6.88
C LYS A 398 -7.76 15.30 7.24
N SER A 399 -8.65 15.72 6.34
CA SER A 399 -9.53 16.88 6.50
C SER A 399 -10.47 16.71 7.67
N TYR A 400 -11.14 15.56 7.76
CA TYR A 400 -12.15 15.29 8.77
C TYR A 400 -11.60 14.51 9.98
N GLY A 401 -10.29 14.23 10.03
CA GLY A 401 -9.66 13.50 11.13
C GLY A 401 -10.30 12.12 11.32
N LEU A 402 -10.48 11.38 10.22
CA LEU A 402 -11.06 10.04 10.22
C LEU A 402 -9.97 8.99 10.43
N ASN A 403 -10.31 7.93 11.16
CA ASN A 403 -9.49 6.74 11.21
C ASN A 403 -9.46 6.07 9.82
N GLU A 404 -8.38 5.37 9.49
CA GLU A 404 -8.22 4.63 8.23
C GLU A 404 -9.31 3.54 8.06
N ASP A 405 -9.90 3.06 9.17
CA ASP A 405 -11.03 2.14 9.18
C ASP A 405 -12.35 2.71 8.57
N VAL A 406 -12.44 4.02 8.36
CA VAL A 406 -13.62 4.66 7.73
C VAL A 406 -13.47 4.56 6.22
N LEU A 407 -14.14 3.58 5.61
CA LEU A 407 -14.02 3.31 4.18
C LEU A 407 -15.00 4.14 3.37
N PHE A 408 -14.66 4.38 2.09
CA PHE A 408 -15.50 5.09 1.14
C PHE A 408 -15.81 4.19 -0.06
N ASP A 409 -17.09 4.01 -0.36
CA ASP A 409 -17.55 3.46 -1.63
C ASP A 409 -17.76 4.59 -2.64
N ILE A 410 -17.55 4.27 -3.92
CA ILE A 410 -17.77 5.19 -5.02
C ILE A 410 -19.20 4.97 -5.51
N ASN A 411 -20.07 5.96 -5.29
CA ASN A 411 -21.42 5.93 -5.82
C ASN A 411 -21.43 6.31 -7.29
N ASP A 412 -20.74 7.40 -7.63
CA ASP A 412 -20.73 7.95 -8.98
C ASP A 412 -19.47 8.80 -9.24
N LEU A 413 -18.98 8.77 -10.48
CA LEU A 413 -17.88 9.61 -10.97
C LEU A 413 -18.21 10.08 -12.39
N PHE A 414 -18.27 11.38 -12.60
CA PHE A 414 -18.74 11.94 -13.86
C PHE A 414 -18.17 13.33 -14.15
N VAL A 415 -17.99 13.62 -15.43
CA VAL A 415 -17.58 14.94 -15.92
C VAL A 415 -18.84 15.72 -16.28
N VAL A 416 -18.99 16.92 -15.74
CA VAL A 416 -20.11 17.84 -16.02
C VAL A 416 -19.64 18.97 -16.93
N LYS A 417 -20.51 19.36 -17.86
CA LYS A 417 -20.33 20.49 -18.78
C LYS A 417 -21.45 21.50 -18.59
N TYR A 418 -21.10 22.69 -18.09
CA TYR A 418 -21.98 23.84 -18.12
C TYR A 418 -21.63 24.75 -19.29
N LYS A 419 -22.65 25.23 -20.00
CA LYS A 419 -22.48 26.16 -21.13
C LYS A 419 -23.49 27.28 -21.02
N HIS A 420 -23.07 28.53 -21.23
CA HIS A 420 -23.87 29.72 -20.92
C HIS A 420 -25.27 29.77 -21.59
N ASP A 421 -25.39 29.21 -22.79
CA ASP A 421 -26.57 29.17 -23.67
C ASP A 421 -27.34 27.84 -23.59
N GLU A 422 -26.86 26.87 -22.79
CA GLU A 422 -27.52 25.59 -22.54
C GLU A 422 -27.74 25.43 -21.02
N GLN A 423 -27.41 24.27 -20.44
CA GLN A 423 -27.41 24.14 -18.99
C GLN A 423 -26.24 24.94 -18.39
N ASN A 424 -26.56 26.05 -17.73
CA ASN A 424 -25.57 27.02 -17.23
C ASN A 424 -25.53 27.14 -15.69
N HIS A 425 -26.37 26.41 -14.97
CA HIS A 425 -26.44 26.38 -13.51
C HIS A 425 -27.06 25.06 -13.04
N LEU A 426 -27.00 24.80 -11.74
CA LEU A 426 -27.74 23.73 -11.08
C LEU A 426 -28.38 24.29 -9.81
N GLU A 427 -29.67 24.01 -9.62
CA GLU A 427 -30.45 24.52 -8.50
C GLU A 427 -29.92 24.04 -7.14
N MET A 428 -30.38 24.66 -6.06
CA MET A 428 -29.95 24.34 -4.70
C MET A 428 -30.47 22.96 -4.25
N HIS A 429 -29.57 22.02 -3.97
CA HIS A 429 -29.86 20.60 -3.71
C HIS A 429 -28.92 19.98 -2.65
N HIS A 430 -29.18 18.71 -2.34
CA HIS A 430 -28.26 17.82 -1.63
C HIS A 430 -27.85 16.70 -2.59
N ASP A 431 -26.65 16.16 -2.39
CA ASP A 431 -26.21 15.00 -3.18
C ASP A 431 -26.66 13.70 -2.52
N GLU A 432 -26.85 12.68 -3.35
CA GLU A 432 -27.25 11.32 -2.93
C GLU A 432 -26.01 10.49 -2.54
N SER A 433 -25.19 11.04 -1.63
CA SER A 433 -24.03 10.38 -1.03
C SER A 433 -23.70 10.96 0.35
N PHE A 434 -22.55 10.63 0.93
CA PHE A 434 -22.08 11.19 2.20
C PHE A 434 -21.08 12.35 2.02
N ILE A 435 -20.03 12.14 1.21
CA ILE A 435 -19.07 13.16 0.79
C ILE A 435 -19.18 13.37 -0.71
N SER A 436 -19.18 14.63 -1.11
CA SER A 436 -19.02 15.04 -2.50
C SER A 436 -17.69 15.76 -2.68
N PHE A 437 -17.10 15.58 -3.86
CA PHE A 437 -16.03 16.45 -4.31
C PHE A 437 -16.27 16.93 -5.73
N ASN A 438 -15.77 18.12 -6.03
CA ASN A 438 -15.65 18.58 -7.41
C ASN A 438 -14.29 19.21 -7.71
N ILE A 439 -13.77 18.92 -8.89
CA ILE A 439 -12.50 19.46 -9.41
C ILE A 439 -12.84 20.38 -10.57
N LEU A 440 -12.30 21.60 -10.57
CA LEU A 440 -12.44 22.49 -11.72
C LEU A 440 -11.47 22.05 -12.84
N LEU A 441 -12.00 21.74 -14.02
CA LEU A 441 -11.19 21.31 -15.17
C LEU A 441 -10.92 22.45 -16.17
N SER A 442 -11.88 23.35 -16.38
CA SER A 442 -11.71 24.52 -17.27
C SER A 442 -10.85 25.60 -16.62
N GLN A 443 -10.16 26.42 -17.41
CA GLN A 443 -9.53 27.62 -16.86
C GLN A 443 -10.62 28.61 -16.40
N PRO A 444 -10.43 29.36 -15.30
CA PRO A 444 -11.37 30.42 -14.90
C PRO A 444 -11.59 31.49 -15.98
N THR A 445 -10.67 31.65 -16.93
CA THR A 445 -10.81 32.55 -18.08
C THR A 445 -11.73 32.02 -19.18
N ASP A 446 -12.09 30.74 -19.15
CA ASP A 446 -12.91 30.09 -20.18
C ASP A 446 -14.42 30.33 -19.98
N PHE A 447 -14.81 30.91 -18.84
CA PHE A 447 -16.20 31.19 -18.48
C PHE A 447 -16.31 32.41 -17.56
N GLU A 448 -17.49 33.06 -17.54
CA GLU A 448 -17.79 34.13 -16.57
C GLU A 448 -18.87 33.66 -15.59
N GLY A 449 -18.72 33.98 -14.30
CA GLY A 449 -19.62 33.54 -13.23
C GLY A 449 -19.23 32.17 -12.65
N GLY A 450 -20.21 31.34 -12.30
CA GLY A 450 -19.97 30.01 -11.78
C GLY A 450 -19.50 29.97 -10.32
N GLY A 451 -19.04 28.78 -9.90
CA GLY A 451 -18.71 28.46 -8.50
C GLY A 451 -19.69 27.47 -7.87
N THR A 452 -19.45 27.15 -6.60
CA THR A 452 -20.33 26.31 -5.77
C THR A 452 -20.87 27.18 -4.63
N TYR A 453 -22.17 27.47 -4.65
CA TYR A 453 -22.83 28.29 -3.62
C TYR A 453 -23.49 27.41 -2.57
N PHE A 454 -23.27 27.71 -1.30
CA PHE A 454 -23.80 26.94 -0.17
C PHE A 454 -24.90 27.71 0.55
N GLU A 455 -25.77 27.00 1.27
CA GLU A 455 -26.90 27.58 2.01
C GLU A 455 -26.51 28.58 3.11
N ASP A 456 -25.26 28.55 3.57
CA ASP A 456 -24.72 29.53 4.51
C ASP A 456 -24.37 30.88 3.86
N GLY A 457 -24.64 31.03 2.56
CA GLY A 457 -24.42 32.27 1.81
C GLY A 457 -23.03 32.38 1.18
N ILE A 458 -22.16 31.38 1.37
CA ILE A 458 -20.78 31.42 0.88
C ILE A 458 -20.71 30.75 -0.50
N THR A 459 -20.06 31.42 -1.46
CA THR A 459 -19.69 30.84 -2.75
C THR A 459 -18.21 30.49 -2.75
N THR A 460 -17.89 29.24 -3.08
CA THR A 460 -16.51 28.79 -3.30
C THR A 460 -16.17 28.86 -4.78
N HIS A 461 -15.05 29.53 -5.07
CA HIS A 461 -14.44 29.59 -6.40
C HIS A 461 -13.12 28.80 -6.38
N LEU A 462 -12.89 28.02 -7.44
CA LEU A 462 -11.74 27.15 -7.59
C LEU A 462 -10.83 27.69 -8.71
N GLU A 463 -9.53 27.46 -8.57
CA GLU A 463 -8.60 27.55 -9.69
C GLU A 463 -8.60 26.23 -10.48
N GLN A 464 -8.08 26.25 -11.71
CA GLN A 464 -8.00 25.03 -12.52
C GLN A 464 -7.17 23.95 -11.81
N GLY A 465 -7.74 22.75 -11.71
CA GLY A 465 -7.14 21.58 -11.07
C GLY A 465 -7.28 21.53 -9.55
N ASP A 466 -7.90 22.54 -8.93
CA ASP A 466 -8.24 22.50 -7.51
C ASP A 466 -9.42 21.56 -7.26
N VAL A 467 -9.42 20.89 -6.11
CA VAL A 467 -10.57 20.12 -5.62
C VAL A 467 -11.22 20.83 -4.44
N LEU A 468 -12.55 20.85 -4.41
CA LEU A 468 -13.36 21.15 -3.26
C LEU A 468 -14.01 19.87 -2.74
N ILE A 469 -13.90 19.63 -1.44
CA ILE A 469 -14.47 18.49 -0.73
C ILE A 469 -15.45 19.02 0.31
N HIS A 470 -16.67 18.50 0.32
CA HIS A 470 -17.71 18.89 1.28
C HIS A 470 -18.65 17.72 1.59
N SER A 471 -19.39 17.82 2.70
CA SER A 471 -20.49 16.88 2.94
C SER A 471 -21.60 17.08 1.92
N SER A 472 -22.13 15.96 1.40
CA SER A 472 -23.31 15.90 0.55
C SER A 472 -24.59 16.36 1.28
N ARG A 473 -24.55 16.37 2.62
CA ARG A 473 -25.63 16.87 3.48
C ARG A 473 -25.72 18.39 3.51
N THR A 474 -24.66 19.10 3.15
CA THR A 474 -24.70 20.56 3.05
C THR A 474 -25.43 20.95 1.76
N LYS A 475 -26.48 21.76 1.88
CA LYS A 475 -27.22 22.19 0.71
C LYS A 475 -26.38 23.16 -0.13
N HIS A 476 -26.30 22.91 -1.43
CA HIS A 476 -25.47 23.70 -2.33
C HIS A 476 -26.05 23.78 -3.76
N ALA A 477 -25.55 24.74 -4.54
CA ALA A 477 -25.99 25.04 -5.91
C ALA A 477 -24.79 25.29 -6.82
N GLY A 478 -24.90 24.90 -8.08
CA GLY A 478 -23.97 25.30 -9.13
C GLY A 478 -24.33 26.71 -9.62
N GLN A 479 -23.51 27.70 -9.31
CA GLN A 479 -23.79 29.09 -9.68
C GLN A 479 -23.82 29.27 -11.20
N ARG A 480 -24.66 30.20 -11.66
CA ARG A 480 -24.87 30.44 -13.09
C ARG A 480 -23.59 30.97 -13.74
N ILE A 481 -23.25 30.40 -14.89
CA ILE A 481 -22.28 31.00 -15.82
C ILE A 481 -23.01 31.87 -16.86
N THR A 482 -22.44 33.01 -17.20
CA THR A 482 -23.02 33.98 -18.15
C THR A 482 -22.31 34.01 -19.50
N LYS A 483 -21.09 33.49 -19.57
CA LYS A 483 -20.32 33.31 -20.81
C LYS A 483 -19.50 32.03 -20.76
N GLY A 484 -19.16 31.51 -21.93
CA GLY A 484 -18.20 30.42 -22.09
C GLY A 484 -18.70 29.05 -21.66
N THR A 485 -17.76 28.15 -21.36
CA THR A 485 -18.03 26.75 -20.99
C THR A 485 -17.19 26.37 -19.77
N ARG A 486 -17.84 25.78 -18.77
CA ARG A 486 -17.22 25.33 -17.52
C ARG A 486 -17.29 23.82 -17.42
N TYR A 487 -16.15 23.18 -17.21
CA TYR A 487 -16.05 21.73 -16.99
C TYR A 487 -15.63 21.44 -15.55
N ILE A 488 -16.29 20.48 -14.93
CA ILE A 488 -15.92 19.97 -13.61
C ILE A 488 -15.95 18.44 -13.59
N LEU A 489 -15.04 17.82 -12.83
CA LEU A 489 -15.14 16.41 -12.47
C LEU A 489 -15.83 16.33 -11.11
N VAL A 490 -16.88 15.54 -11.00
CA VAL A 490 -17.65 15.35 -9.76
C VAL A 490 -17.54 13.90 -9.31
N GLY A 491 -17.44 13.70 -8.00
CA GLY A 491 -17.52 12.37 -7.40
C GLY A 491 -18.35 12.34 -6.13
N PHE A 492 -19.14 11.28 -6.01
CA PHE A 492 -20.03 10.99 -4.90
C PHE A 492 -19.53 9.76 -4.15
N LEU A 493 -19.30 9.92 -2.84
CA LEU A 493 -18.68 8.91 -1.99
C LEU A 493 -19.56 8.64 -0.77
N ASP A 494 -19.87 7.38 -0.53
CA ASP A 494 -20.57 6.96 0.68
C ASP A 494 -19.61 6.37 1.71
N ILE A 495 -19.88 6.68 2.98
CA ILE A 495 -19.12 6.10 4.08
C ILE A 495 -19.65 4.70 4.40
N LYS A 496 -18.75 3.73 4.44
CA LYS A 496 -18.97 2.45 5.11
C LYS A 496 -18.47 2.54 6.56
N VAL A 497 -19.41 2.77 7.48
CA VAL A 497 -19.15 2.58 8.91
C VAL A 497 -19.43 1.13 9.25
N ARG A 498 -18.46 0.40 9.83
CA ARG A 498 -18.74 -0.89 10.44
C ARG A 498 -19.76 -0.68 11.57
N ASP A 499 -20.95 -1.26 11.48
CA ASP A 499 -21.93 -1.26 12.57
C ASP A 499 -21.49 -2.20 13.70
N ASN A 500 -20.50 -1.76 14.48
CA ASN A 500 -20.32 -2.05 15.91
C ASN A 500 -18.98 -1.47 16.39
N PRO A 501 -18.92 -0.76 17.54
CA PRO A 501 -17.67 -0.69 18.27
C PRO A 501 -17.40 -2.11 18.77
N VAL A 502 -16.48 -2.82 18.13
CA VAL A 502 -16.02 -4.12 18.62
C VAL A 502 -15.40 -3.88 20.00
N SER A 503 -16.19 -4.10 21.06
CA SER A 503 -15.62 -4.53 22.33
C SER A 503 -14.71 -5.70 22.00
N LYS A 504 -13.49 -5.70 22.54
CA LYS A 504 -12.55 -6.82 22.46
C LYS A 504 -13.23 -8.15 22.81
N SER A 505 -13.85 -8.78 21.81
CA SER A 505 -14.40 -10.13 21.79
C SER A 505 -15.41 -10.18 20.66
N GLU A 506 -15.05 -10.91 19.61
CA GLU A 506 -15.96 -11.61 18.69
C GLU A 506 -16.89 -10.73 17.84
N PHE A 507 -16.90 -10.92 16.51
CA PHE A 507 -18.18 -11.08 15.84
C PHE A 507 -18.03 -11.80 14.49
N ASP A 508 -18.86 -12.82 14.39
CA ASP A 508 -19.15 -13.69 13.29
C ASP A 508 -20.37 -13.15 12.51
N TYR A 509 -20.27 -13.15 11.18
CA TYR A 509 -21.28 -13.46 10.15
C TYR A 509 -22.65 -12.72 10.02
N CYS A 510 -22.83 -12.22 8.78
CA CYS A 510 -24.05 -12.19 7.93
C CYS A 510 -25.29 -11.35 8.38
N ALA A 511 -26.14 -10.75 7.52
CA ALA A 511 -26.60 -11.13 6.17
C ALA A 511 -27.15 -9.91 5.37
N ILE A 512 -26.85 -9.77 4.07
CA ILE A 512 -27.64 -10.11 2.85
C ILE A 512 -28.91 -9.24 2.59
N ASN A 513 -28.94 -8.47 1.47
CA ASN A 513 -29.78 -8.73 0.26
C ASN A 513 -29.68 -7.61 -0.79
N TYR A 514 -29.32 -8.04 -2.00
CA TYR A 514 -29.44 -7.33 -3.27
C TYR A 514 -30.83 -7.59 -3.87
N GLU A 515 -31.40 -6.58 -4.52
CA GLU A 515 -32.08 -6.72 -5.82
C GLU A 515 -31.37 -5.85 -6.85
#